data_AF-A0A7S1R9G9-F1
#
_entry.id   AF-A0A7S1R9G9-F1
#
_cell.length_a   1.000
_cell.length_b   1.000
_cell.length_c   1.000
_cell.angle_alpha   90.00
_cell.angle_beta   90.00
_cell.angle_gamma   90.00
#
_symmetry.space_group_name_H-M   'P 1'
#
loop_
_entity.id
_entity.type
_entity.pdbx_description
1 polymer ?
#
loop_
_entity_poly.entity_id
_entity_poly.type
_entity_poly.pdbx_seq_one_letter_code
_entity_poly.pdbx_strand_id
1 'polypeptide(L)'
;RLGAVYRMNIHVRNLDVDVTRFNVVPEPSEYVRVNYTPGHLAPGMAAKISVEILSLSPAKIERIVEVRLKAHVVSVPVTARIFDAEEYDRLDAESLAINGRRIGRHREKDERNKAGPVQLIQDEAYCRKLMGDKYQKPPGDLDADGL
;
A
#
# COMPACT_ATOMS: atom_id res chain seq x y z
N ARG A 1 5.67 7.40 -7.00
CA ARG A 1 6.79 7.44 -7.95
C ARG A 1 6.92 6.11 -8.66
N LEU A 2 7.18 6.14 -9.97
CA LEU A 2 7.46 4.97 -10.81
C LEU A 2 8.64 4.13 -10.29
N GLY A 3 8.61 2.82 -10.57
CA GLY A 3 9.71 1.91 -10.31
C GLY A 3 9.85 1.41 -8.88
N ALA A 4 8.86 1.65 -8.02
CA ALA A 4 8.87 1.17 -6.65
C ALA A 4 7.63 0.34 -6.28
N VAL A 5 7.76 -0.46 -5.22
CA VAL A 5 6.67 -1.24 -4.64
C VAL A 5 6.21 -0.58 -3.35
N TYR A 6 4.93 -0.22 -3.28
CA TYR A 6 4.31 0.34 -2.09
C TYR A 6 3.42 -0.71 -1.44
N ARG A 7 3.51 -0.88 -0.13
CA ARG A 7 2.68 -1.82 0.63
C ARG A 7 1.81 -1.06 1.62
N MET A 8 0.54 -1.38 1.68
CA MET A 8 -0.40 -0.91 2.69
C MET A 8 -1.01 -2.09 3.43
N ASN A 9 -1.34 -1.89 4.70
CA ASN A 9 -1.90 -2.94 5.54
C ASN A 9 -3.31 -2.54 5.99
N ILE A 10 -4.28 -3.36 5.61
CA ILE A 10 -5.67 -3.23 6.06
C ILE A 10 -5.87 -4.26 7.17
N HIS A 11 -6.45 -3.82 8.29
CA HIS A 11 -6.76 -4.70 9.41
C HIS A 11 -8.27 -4.94 9.47
N VAL A 12 -8.68 -6.19 9.32
CA VAL A 12 -10.08 -6.60 9.45
C VAL A 12 -10.26 -7.21 10.82
N ARG A 13 -11.16 -6.65 11.62
CA ARG A 13 -11.42 -7.11 12.99
C ARG A 13 -12.80 -7.74 13.09
N ASN A 14 -12.88 -8.88 13.75
CA ASN A 14 -14.17 -9.47 14.09
C ASN A 14 -14.72 -8.78 15.35
N LEU A 15 -15.84 -8.07 15.19
CA LEU A 15 -16.58 -7.40 16.27
C LEU A 15 -17.82 -8.17 16.69
N ASP A 16 -18.08 -9.32 16.07
CA ASP A 16 -19.21 -10.19 16.37
C ASP A 16 -18.93 -11.05 17.63
N VAL A 17 -19.99 -11.67 18.15
CA VAL A 17 -19.94 -12.60 19.29
C VAL A 17 -19.42 -13.98 18.86
N ASP A 18 -19.61 -14.34 17.58
CA ASP A 18 -19.24 -15.64 17.02
C ASP A 18 -17.97 -15.59 16.15
N VAL A 19 -17.37 -16.76 15.94
CA VAL A 19 -16.23 -16.94 15.02
C VAL A 19 -16.68 -16.72 13.58
N THR A 20 -16.02 -15.80 12.87
CA THR A 20 -16.36 -15.48 11.48
C THR A 20 -15.27 -15.93 10.51
N ARG A 21 -15.67 -16.58 9.41
CA ARG A 21 -14.77 -16.86 8.29
C ARG A 21 -14.78 -15.70 7.31
N PHE A 22 -13.61 -15.25 6.88
CA PHE A 22 -13.48 -14.24 5.83
C PHE A 22 -12.66 -14.78 4.65
N ASN A 23 -12.97 -14.28 3.47
CA ASN A 23 -12.23 -14.52 2.25
C ASN A 23 -12.02 -13.19 1.51
N VAL A 24 -10.89 -13.02 0.83
CA VAL A 24 -10.63 -11.80 0.06
C VAL A 24 -10.64 -12.15 -1.42
N VAL A 25 -11.46 -11.43 -2.18
CA VAL A 25 -11.54 -11.57 -3.63
C VAL A 25 -10.90 -10.33 -4.25
N PRO A 26 -9.61 -10.40 -4.63
CA PRO A 26 -8.99 -9.30 -5.35
C PRO A 26 -9.47 -9.29 -6.80
N GLU A 27 -9.73 -8.10 -7.32
CA GLU A 27 -9.89 -7.89 -8.76
C GLU A 27 -8.53 -8.11 -9.45
N PRO A 28 -8.46 -8.90 -10.55
CA PRO A 28 -7.20 -9.16 -11.24
C PRO A 28 -6.62 -7.84 -11.77
N SER A 29 -5.39 -7.54 -11.37
CA SER A 29 -4.67 -6.35 -11.80
C SER A 29 -3.17 -6.62 -11.86
N GLU A 30 -2.51 -6.06 -12.87
CA GLU A 30 -1.05 -6.12 -12.98
C GLU A 30 -0.36 -5.19 -11.97
N TYR A 31 -1.07 -4.17 -11.50
CA TYR A 31 -0.53 -3.15 -10.60
C TYR A 31 -0.82 -3.44 -9.13
N VAL A 32 -1.84 -4.22 -8.82
CA VAL A 32 -2.27 -4.46 -7.43
C VAL A 32 -2.15 -5.94 -7.10
N ARG A 33 -1.41 -6.24 -6.03
CA ARG A 33 -1.34 -7.59 -5.45
C ARG A 33 -1.92 -7.55 -4.05
N VAL A 34 -2.70 -8.58 -3.72
CA VAL A 34 -3.31 -8.71 -2.39
C VAL A 34 -2.83 -10.00 -1.77
N ASN A 35 -2.09 -9.87 -0.66
CA ASN A 35 -1.58 -10.97 0.13
C ASN A 35 -2.40 -11.07 1.42
N TYR A 36 -3.06 -12.21 1.64
CA TYR A 36 -3.81 -12.49 2.84
C TYR A 36 -3.79 -13.98 3.15
N THR A 37 -4.09 -14.32 4.40
CA THR A 37 -4.27 -15.72 4.83
C THR A 37 -5.76 -15.95 5.07
N PRO A 38 -6.45 -16.75 4.23
CA PRO A 38 -7.83 -17.13 4.48
C PRO A 38 -7.93 -17.87 5.81
N GLY A 39 -8.96 -17.58 6.61
CA GLY A 39 -9.07 -18.21 7.92
C GLY A 39 -10.33 -17.85 8.70
N HIS A 40 -10.40 -18.44 9.88
CA HIS A 40 -11.39 -18.13 10.90
C HIS A 40 -10.85 -17.01 11.79
N LEU A 41 -11.70 -16.02 12.06
CA LEU A 41 -11.38 -14.89 12.90
C LEU A 41 -12.25 -14.97 14.16
N ALA A 42 -11.62 -15.26 15.29
CA ALA A 42 -12.32 -15.31 16.57
C ALA A 42 -12.80 -13.91 16.99
N PRO A 43 -13.84 -13.82 17.84
CA PRO A 43 -14.32 -12.56 18.40
C PRO A 43 -13.18 -11.71 18.99
N GLY A 44 -13.15 -10.43 18.65
CA GLY A 44 -12.14 -9.48 19.13
C GLY A 44 -10.79 -9.53 18.40
N MET A 45 -10.51 -10.58 17.64
CA MET A 45 -9.25 -10.74 16.88
C MET A 45 -9.26 -9.95 15.57
N ALA A 46 -8.07 -9.61 15.08
CA ALA A 46 -7.87 -8.95 13.80
C ALA A 46 -6.96 -9.76 12.86
N ALA A 47 -7.30 -9.75 11.58
CA ALA A 47 -6.49 -10.29 10.51
C ALA A 47 -5.90 -9.16 9.67
N LYS A 48 -4.67 -9.35 9.19
CA LYS A 48 -3.95 -8.41 8.34
C LYS A 48 -4.09 -8.80 6.88
N ILE A 49 -4.55 -7.87 6.06
CA ILE A 49 -4.54 -7.95 4.59
C ILE A 49 -3.48 -6.98 4.09
N SER A 50 -2.50 -7.48 3.36
CA SER A 50 -1.41 -6.66 2.81
C SER A 50 -1.70 -6.41 1.33
N VAL A 51 -1.86 -5.15 0.95
CA VAL A 51 -2.06 -4.74 -0.45
C VAL A 51 -0.79 -4.09 -0.95
N GLU A 52 -0.28 -4.57 -2.07
CA GLU A 52 0.94 -4.09 -2.70
C GLU A 52 0.60 -3.45 -4.04
N ILE A 53 1.16 -2.27 -4.27
CA ILE A 53 1.03 -1.51 -5.51
C ILE A 53 2.38 -1.52 -6.21
N LEU A 54 2.40 -2.13 -7.39
CA LEU A 54 3.53 -2.21 -8.29
C LEU A 54 3.48 -1.00 -9.23
N SER A 55 4.45 -0.11 -9.11
CA SER A 55 4.50 1.13 -9.89
C SER A 55 5.12 0.90 -11.27
N LEU A 56 4.52 0.03 -12.08
CA LEU A 56 5.07 -0.48 -13.34
C LEU A 56 5.12 0.57 -14.46
N SER A 57 4.14 1.48 -14.50
CA SER A 57 4.02 2.54 -15.49
C SER A 57 3.13 3.67 -14.96
N PRO A 58 3.19 4.87 -15.55
CA PRO A 58 2.33 5.98 -15.16
C PRO A 58 0.87 5.60 -15.37
N ALA A 59 0.09 5.61 -14.29
CA ALA A 59 -1.29 5.15 -14.31
C ALA A 59 -2.06 5.68 -13.11
N LYS A 60 -3.36 5.87 -13.30
CA LYS A 60 -4.33 6.04 -12.22
C LYS A 60 -4.95 4.69 -11.93
N ILE A 61 -4.75 4.20 -10.71
CA ILE A 61 -5.28 2.94 -10.22
C ILE A 61 -6.49 3.25 -9.35
N GLU A 62 -7.63 2.70 -9.70
CA GLU A 62 -8.85 2.70 -8.88
C GLU A 62 -9.40 1.28 -8.92
N ARG A 63 -9.27 0.56 -7.80
CA ARG A 63 -9.66 -0.84 -7.69
C ARG A 63 -10.39 -1.09 -6.39
N ILE A 64 -11.15 -2.18 -6.35
CA ILE A 64 -11.91 -2.57 -5.17
C ILE A 64 -11.39 -3.92 -4.68
N VAL A 65 -11.03 -3.98 -3.40
CA VAL A 65 -10.72 -5.24 -2.70
C VAL A 65 -11.95 -5.64 -1.91
N GLU A 66 -12.58 -6.74 -2.29
CA GLU A 66 -13.75 -7.26 -1.59
C GLU A 66 -13.35 -8.24 -0.49
N VAL A 67 -13.71 -7.91 0.75
CA VAL A 67 -13.64 -8.84 1.88
C VAL A 67 -15.02 -9.45 2.07
N ARG A 68 -15.15 -10.71 1.69
CA ARG A 68 -16.40 -11.48 1.78
C ARG A 68 -16.43 -12.26 3.10
N LEU A 69 -17.45 -12.00 3.89
CA LEU A 69 -17.83 -12.75 5.07
C LEU A 69 -19.09 -13.57 4.76
N LYS A 70 -19.54 -14.41 5.70
CA LYS A 70 -20.74 -15.26 5.49
C LYS A 70 -22.01 -14.43 5.21
N ALA A 71 -22.19 -13.30 5.90
CA ALA A 71 -23.39 -12.48 5.82
C ALA A 71 -23.18 -11.14 5.10
N HIS A 72 -21.93 -10.69 4.94
CA HIS A 72 -21.60 -9.35 4.48
C HIS A 72 -20.46 -9.35 3.48
N VAL A 73 -20.47 -8.36 2.59
CA VAL A 73 -19.34 -8.04 1.71
C VAL A 73 -18.89 -6.63 2.05
N VAL A 74 -17.63 -6.49 2.43
CA VAL A 74 -17.00 -5.20 2.72
C VAL A 74 -16.10 -4.85 1.55
N SER A 75 -16.41 -3.75 0.86
CA SER A 75 -15.64 -3.28 -0.29
C SER A 75 -14.67 -2.19 0.13
N VAL A 76 -13.37 -2.43 -0.05
CA VAL A 76 -12.32 -1.46 0.28
C VAL A 76 -11.76 -0.87 -1.01
N PRO A 77 -11.99 0.43 -1.30
CA PRO A 77 -11.42 1.06 -2.48
C PRO A 77 -9.92 1.29 -2.26
N VAL A 78 -9.11 0.78 -3.20
CA VAL A 78 -7.67 0.99 -3.28
C VAL A 78 -7.40 1.92 -4.44
N THR A 79 -6.93 3.12 -4.14
CA THR A 79 -6.61 4.13 -5.14
C THR A 79 -5.14 4.52 -5.07
N ALA A 80 -4.54 4.72 -6.24
CA ALA A 80 -3.17 5.23 -6.35
C ALA A 80 -2.98 5.99 -7.67
N ARG A 81 -2.07 6.96 -7.65
CA ARG A 81 -1.60 7.65 -8.85
C ARG A 81 -0.10 7.43 -8.97
N ILE A 82 0.31 6.78 -10.04
CA ILE A 82 1.71 6.55 -10.36
C ILE A 82 2.12 7.67 -11.31
N PHE A 83 3.02 8.52 -10.83
CA PHE A 83 3.65 9.59 -11.59
C PHE A 83 5.06 9.18 -12.02
N ASP A 84 5.50 9.78 -13.12
CA ASP A 84 6.90 9.77 -13.53
C ASP A 84 7.78 10.48 -12.50
N ALA A 85 9.10 10.27 -12.59
CA ALA A 85 10.05 10.87 -11.65
C ALA A 85 9.99 12.40 -11.68
N GLU A 86 10.04 13.00 -12.87
CA GLU A 86 10.03 14.46 -13.04
C GLU A 86 8.72 15.10 -12.58
N GLU A 87 7.59 14.47 -12.90
CA GLU A 87 6.27 14.95 -12.50
C GLU A 87 6.08 14.81 -10.98
N TYR A 88 6.55 13.71 -10.39
CA TYR A 88 6.51 13.51 -8.95
C TYR A 88 7.33 14.57 -8.22
N ASP A 89 8.54 14.86 -8.69
CA ASP A 89 9.45 15.81 -8.04
C ASP A 89 8.91 17.26 -8.16
N ARG A 90 8.31 17.62 -9.30
CA ARG A 90 7.63 18.90 -9.48
C ARG A 90 6.46 19.06 -8.51
N LEU A 91 5.57 18.06 -8.46
CA LEU A 91 4.42 18.10 -7.57
C LEU A 91 4.88 18.10 -6.10
N ASP A 92 5.90 17.32 -5.72
CA ASP A 92 6.44 17.32 -4.36
C ASP A 92 6.94 18.71 -3.96
N ALA A 93 7.66 19.40 -4.85
CA ALA A 93 8.12 20.77 -4.63
C ALA A 93 6.96 21.77 -4.49
N GLU A 94 5.94 21.67 -5.34
CA GLU A 94 4.73 22.52 -5.27
C GLU A 94 3.96 22.30 -3.96
N SER A 95 3.76 21.04 -3.56
CA SER A 95 3.06 20.72 -2.30
C SER A 95 3.88 21.12 -1.07
N LEU A 96 5.20 21.00 -1.12
CA LEU A 96 6.07 21.48 -0.05
C LEU A 96 5.95 23.01 0.08
N ALA A 97 5.89 23.73 -1.04
CA ALA A 97 5.77 25.19 -1.07
C ALA A 97 4.40 25.68 -0.56
N ILE A 98 3.31 24.98 -0.91
CA ILE A 98 1.94 25.41 -0.58
C ILE A 98 1.50 24.88 0.80
N ASN A 99 1.71 23.59 1.06
CA ASN A 99 1.14 22.91 2.22
C ASN A 99 2.18 22.62 3.32
N GLY A 100 3.48 22.90 3.07
CA GLY A 100 4.57 22.51 3.95
C GLY A 100 4.75 21.00 4.08
N ARG A 101 4.13 20.20 3.20
CA ARG A 101 4.07 18.74 3.29
C ARG A 101 4.30 18.09 1.93
N ARG A 102 5.05 16.98 1.94
CA ARG A 102 5.36 16.16 0.76
C ARG A 102 4.15 15.33 0.31
N ILE A 103 4.10 14.96 -0.96
CA ILE A 103 2.94 14.27 -1.58
C ILE A 103 2.88 12.77 -1.23
N GLY A 104 3.93 12.22 -0.63
CA GLY A 104 4.01 10.81 -0.24
C GLY A 104 3.73 10.54 1.24
N ARG A 105 2.64 9.82 1.55
CA ARG A 105 2.36 9.29 2.90
C ARG A 105 3.32 8.21 3.39
N HIS A 106 4.22 7.74 2.52
CA HIS A 106 5.28 6.80 2.90
C HIS A 106 6.40 7.45 3.74
N ARG A 107 6.42 8.78 3.80
CA ARG A 107 7.33 9.58 4.64
C ARG A 107 6.62 10.18 5.86
N GLU A 108 5.29 10.03 5.97
CA GLU A 108 4.57 10.49 7.15
C GLU A 108 4.95 9.60 8.34
N LYS A 109 5.54 10.21 9.37
CA LYS A 109 5.67 9.61 10.69
C LYS A 109 4.54 10.17 11.56
N ASP A 110 3.82 9.30 12.24
CA ASP A 110 2.78 9.69 13.19
C ASP A 110 3.42 10.45 14.39
N GLU A 111 2.64 11.12 15.24
CA GLU A 111 3.10 11.83 16.45
C GLU A 111 3.92 10.92 17.40
N ARG A 112 3.74 9.60 17.26
CA ARG A 112 4.47 8.54 17.98
C ARG A 112 5.69 8.00 17.22
N ASN A 113 6.15 8.71 16.21
CA ASN A 113 7.25 8.34 15.32
C ASN A 113 7.05 6.99 14.60
N LYS A 114 5.79 6.56 14.43
CA LYS A 114 5.45 5.30 13.75
C LYS A 114 5.37 5.53 12.24
N ALA A 115 5.87 4.56 11.48
CA ALA A 115 5.74 4.56 10.03
C ALA A 115 4.26 4.70 9.63
N GLY A 116 4.01 5.57 8.65
CA GLY A 116 2.68 5.83 8.12
C GLY A 116 2.00 4.59 7.54
N PRO A 117 0.72 4.72 7.13
CA PRO A 117 -0.11 3.59 6.69
C PRO A 117 0.40 2.93 5.39
N VAL A 118 1.30 3.60 4.67
CA VAL A 118 1.91 3.11 3.43
C VAL A 118 3.41 2.98 3.64
N GLN A 119 3.95 1.81 3.32
CA GLN A 119 5.37 1.50 3.41
C GLN A 119 5.98 1.35 2.01
N LEU A 120 7.15 1.92 1.79
CA LEU A 120 7.97 1.64 0.61
C LEU A 120 8.79 0.38 0.86
N ILE A 121 8.72 -0.61 -0.04
CA ILE A 121 9.55 -1.81 0.07
C ILE A 121 10.95 -1.50 -0.45
N GLN A 122 11.95 -1.65 0.42
CA GLN A 122 13.36 -1.37 0.14
C GLN A 122 14.16 -2.61 -0.29
N ASP A 123 13.60 -3.82 -0.15
CA ASP A 123 14.26 -5.06 -0.55
C ASP A 123 14.38 -5.13 -2.08
N GLU A 124 15.59 -4.85 -2.58
CA GLU A 124 15.90 -4.82 -4.01
C GLU A 124 15.67 -6.18 -4.69
N ALA A 125 16.00 -7.29 -4.02
CA ALA A 125 15.86 -8.63 -4.60
C ALA A 125 14.37 -8.97 -4.78
N TYR A 126 13.56 -8.63 -3.78
CA TYR A 126 12.11 -8.78 -3.85
C TYR A 126 11.50 -7.89 -4.93
N CYS A 127 11.87 -6.61 -4.98
CA CYS A 127 11.35 -5.67 -5.96
C CYS A 127 11.75 -6.04 -7.40
N ARG A 128 12.99 -6.47 -7.64
CA ARG A 128 13.43 -6.97 -8.95
C ARG A 128 12.69 -8.24 -9.36
N LYS A 129 12.41 -9.15 -8.43
CA LYS A 129 11.61 -10.35 -8.71
C LYS A 129 10.20 -10.00 -9.17
N LEU A 130 9.60 -8.94 -8.62
CA LEU A 130 8.23 -8.54 -8.92
C LEU A 130 8.11 -7.64 -10.15
N MET A 131 9.04 -6.70 -10.34
CA MET A 131 8.96 -5.66 -11.35
C MET A 131 9.92 -5.87 -12.54
N GLY A 132 10.91 -6.76 -12.39
CA GLY A 132 11.96 -6.95 -13.39
C GLY A 132 12.74 -5.67 -13.65
N ASP A 133 12.92 -5.36 -14.94
CA ASP A 133 13.67 -4.19 -15.42
C ASP A 133 12.97 -2.85 -15.12
N LYS A 134 11.70 -2.89 -14.70
CA LYS A 134 10.93 -1.69 -14.32
C LYS A 134 11.25 -1.19 -12.92
N TYR A 135 11.99 -1.96 -12.12
CA TYR A 135 12.41 -1.52 -10.79
C TYR A 135 13.42 -0.37 -10.90
N GLN A 136 13.13 0.74 -10.24
CA GLN A 136 14.03 1.87 -10.11
C GLN A 136 14.39 2.01 -8.63
N LYS A 137 15.68 1.91 -8.33
CA LYS A 137 16.17 2.14 -6.98
C LYS A 137 15.73 3.54 -6.55
N PRO A 138 15.09 3.66 -5.38
CA PRO A 138 14.59 4.96 -4.98
C PRO A 138 15.80 5.84 -4.55
N PRO A 139 15.73 7.18 -4.66
CA PRO A 139 16.89 8.06 -4.52
C PRO A 139 17.60 7.88 -3.16
N GLY A 140 18.94 7.96 -3.14
CA GLY A 140 19.77 7.72 -1.95
C GLY A 140 19.49 8.62 -0.74
N ASP A 141 18.74 9.71 -0.91
CA ASP A 141 18.24 10.55 0.19
C ASP A 141 17.26 9.83 1.13
N LEU A 142 16.91 8.57 0.83
CA LEU A 142 16.04 7.72 1.66
C LEU A 142 16.77 7.04 2.82
N ASP A 143 18.11 7.08 2.83
CA ASP A 143 18.95 6.49 3.87
C ASP A 143 19.34 7.50 4.98
N ALA A 144 18.98 8.78 4.84
CA ALA A 144 19.42 9.86 5.74
C ALA A 144 18.59 10.01 7.03
N ASP A 145 17.60 9.15 7.26
CA ASP A 145 16.82 9.08 8.52
C ASP A 145 17.19 7.83 9.35
N GLY A 146 18.39 7.30 9.13
CA GLY A 146 19.05 6.34 10.02
C GLY A 146 19.84 7.06 11.12
N LEU A 147 19.13 7.56 12.14
CA LEU A 147 19.59 7.78 13.51
C LEU A 147 18.38 7.91 14.45
#